data_AF-A0A2D5J736-F1
#
_entry.id   AF-A0A2D5J736-F1
#
_cell.length_a   1.000
_cell.length_b   1.000
_cell.length_c   1.000
_cell.angle_alpha   90.00
_cell.angle_beta   90.00
_cell.angle_gamma   90.00
#
_symmetry.space_group_name_H-M   'P 1'
#
loop_
_entity.id
_entity.type
_entity.pdbx_description
1 polymer ?
#
loop_
_entity_poly.entity_id
_entity_poly.type
_entity_poly.pdbx_seq_one_letter_code
_entity_poly.pdbx_strand_id
1 'polypeptide(L)'
;MPEVTIHIGGRPFEVACQEGEESYLQSAAAMLDEEAQVLAEQIGRMPEGRMLLMAGLMLADKTAAVEDKIKEVEARLAATEAELTALREAPKPPPERVEVPVVPASVTDTLAELAAQAESLAASVEEKVTPEAPMAIDAEPEEEGVVTQMSPEPFDSEKETPPQG
;
A
#
# COMPACT_ATOMS: atom_id res chain seq x y z
N MET A 1 19.96 26.20 -36.54
CA MET A 1 19.61 24.78 -36.32
C MET A 1 20.89 24.10 -35.91
N PRO A 2 21.06 23.73 -34.64
CA PRO A 2 22.23 22.98 -34.20
C PRO A 2 22.28 21.61 -34.90
N GLU A 3 23.49 21.17 -35.24
CA GLU A 3 23.76 19.82 -35.72
C GLU A 3 24.29 19.00 -34.55
N VAL A 4 23.71 17.82 -34.34
CA VAL A 4 24.10 16.90 -33.27
C VAL A 4 24.62 15.63 -33.91
N THR A 5 25.82 15.20 -33.47
CA THR A 5 26.39 13.92 -33.87
C THR A 5 25.89 12.82 -32.93
N ILE A 6 25.18 11.84 -33.47
CA ILE A 6 24.73 10.63 -32.77
C ILE A 6 25.52 9.42 -33.25
N HIS A 7 25.56 8.34 -32.46
CA HIS A 7 26.23 7.10 -32.83
C HIS A 7 25.23 5.95 -32.84
N ILE A 8 25.17 5.19 -33.95
CA ILE A 8 24.29 4.03 -34.12
C ILE A 8 25.09 2.88 -34.73
N GLY A 9 25.07 1.71 -34.09
CA GLY A 9 25.85 0.54 -34.50
C GLY A 9 27.36 0.84 -34.59
N GLY A 10 27.86 1.71 -33.70
CA GLY A 10 29.27 2.14 -33.68
C GLY A 10 29.68 3.11 -34.80
N ARG A 11 28.71 3.74 -35.49
CA ARG A 11 28.96 4.69 -36.59
C ARG A 11 28.38 6.07 -36.27
N PRO A 12 29.10 7.18 -36.59
CA PRO A 12 28.60 8.53 -36.37
C PRO A 12 27.61 8.97 -37.47
N PHE A 13 26.56 9.68 -37.07
CA PHE A 13 25.58 10.32 -37.95
C PHE A 13 25.35 11.76 -37.49
N GLU A 14 25.34 12.71 -38.42
CA GLU A 14 24.99 14.11 -38.14
C GLU A 14 23.52 14.35 -38.46
N VAL A 15 22.77 14.82 -37.46
CA VAL A 15 21.35 15.10 -37.58
C VAL A 15 21.08 16.52 -37.11
N ALA A 16 20.35 17.29 -37.92
CA ALA A 16 19.88 18.61 -37.54
C ALA A 16 18.67 18.46 -36.61
N CYS A 17 18.70 19.10 -35.44
CA CYS A 17 17.57 19.14 -34.52
C CYS A 17 17.11 20.58 -34.27
N GLN A 18 15.89 20.73 -33.74
CA GLN A 18 15.43 22.01 -33.23
C GLN A 18 16.15 22.33 -31.91
N GLU A 19 16.24 23.61 -31.60
CA GLU A 19 16.82 24.08 -30.35
C GLU A 19 15.98 23.58 -29.16
N GLY A 20 16.62 22.89 -28.21
CA GLY A 20 15.94 22.30 -27.05
C GLY A 20 15.46 20.85 -27.23
N GLU A 21 15.55 20.26 -28.43
CA GLU A 21 15.16 18.85 -28.68
C GLU A 21 16.34 17.86 -28.64
N GLU A 22 17.55 18.33 -28.31
CA GLU A 22 18.78 17.55 -28.35
C GLU A 22 18.71 16.29 -27.46
N SER A 23 18.10 16.38 -26.28
CA SER A 23 17.95 15.26 -25.35
C SER A 23 17.00 14.18 -25.88
N TYR A 24 15.92 14.58 -26.55
CA TYR A 24 14.99 13.66 -27.20
C TYR A 24 15.67 12.93 -28.36
N LEU A 25 16.45 13.65 -29.16
CA LEU A 25 17.23 13.06 -30.25
C LEU A 25 18.25 12.05 -29.70
N GLN A 26 18.99 12.39 -28.64
CA GLN A 26 19.96 11.48 -28.00
C GLN A 26 19.27 10.22 -27.44
N SER A 27 18.11 10.38 -26.82
CA SER A 27 17.32 9.26 -26.28
C SER A 27 16.82 8.34 -27.42
N ALA A 28 16.31 8.93 -28.51
CA ALA A 28 15.89 8.19 -29.69
C ALA A 28 17.05 7.45 -30.37
N ALA A 29 18.21 8.11 -30.47
CA ALA A 29 19.42 7.50 -31.01
C ALA A 29 19.88 6.32 -30.16
N ALA A 30 19.86 6.45 -28.82
CA ALA A 30 20.22 5.37 -27.91
C ALA A 30 19.30 4.14 -28.06
N MET A 31 17.99 4.35 -28.19
CA MET A 31 17.03 3.26 -28.43
C MET A 31 17.30 2.55 -29.77
N LEU A 32 17.61 3.31 -30.83
CA LEU A 32 17.93 2.71 -32.14
C LEU A 32 19.30 2.00 -32.13
N ASP A 33 20.27 2.55 -31.40
CA ASP A 33 21.60 1.94 -31.21
C ASP A 33 21.52 0.61 -30.46
N GLU A 34 20.69 0.50 -29.42
CA GLU A 34 20.47 -0.76 -28.70
C GLU A 34 20.03 -1.89 -29.65
N GLU A 35 19.01 -1.64 -30.47
CA GLU A 35 18.52 -2.63 -31.43
C GLU A 35 19.56 -2.91 -32.54
N ALA A 36 20.32 -1.90 -32.97
CA ALA A 36 21.41 -2.07 -33.93
C ALA A 36 22.58 -2.90 -33.37
N GLN A 37 22.92 -2.73 -32.09
CA GLN A 37 23.95 -3.51 -31.41
C GLN A 37 23.54 -4.98 -31.28
N VAL A 38 22.29 -5.27 -30.91
CA VAL A 38 21.77 -6.64 -30.88
C VAL A 38 21.92 -7.33 -32.24
N LEU A 39 21.59 -6.63 -33.32
CA LEU A 39 21.75 -7.14 -34.68
C LEU A 39 23.23 -7.37 -35.05
N ALA A 40 24.11 -6.45 -34.66
CA ALA A 40 25.55 -6.55 -34.90
C ALA A 40 26.18 -7.75 -34.18
N GLU A 41 25.74 -8.03 -32.94
CA GLU A 41 26.19 -9.18 -32.14
C GLU A 41 25.71 -10.52 -32.71
N GLN A 42 24.46 -10.59 -33.19
CA GLN A 42 23.85 -11.84 -33.64
C GLN A 42 24.22 -12.23 -35.08
N ILE A 43 24.29 -11.26 -35.98
CA ILE A 43 24.38 -11.50 -37.44
C ILE A 43 25.81 -11.20 -37.95
N GLY A 44 26.62 -10.48 -37.18
CA GLY A 44 27.98 -10.11 -37.55
C GLY A 44 28.04 -8.93 -38.51
N ARG A 45 28.91 -8.99 -39.53
CA ARG A 45 29.11 -7.86 -40.45
C ARG A 45 27.92 -7.67 -41.40
N MET A 46 27.17 -6.59 -41.20
CA MET A 46 26.05 -6.18 -42.06
C MET A 46 26.33 -4.84 -42.76
N PRO A 47 25.79 -4.62 -43.98
CA PRO A 47 25.72 -3.29 -44.55
C PRO A 47 24.83 -2.38 -43.69
N GLU A 48 25.26 -1.14 -43.52
CA GLU A 48 24.63 -0.14 -42.65
C GLU A 48 23.14 0.05 -42.92
N GLY A 49 22.74 0.28 -44.18
CA GLY A 49 21.33 0.49 -44.52
C GLY A 49 20.43 -0.71 -44.19
N ARG A 50 20.98 -1.94 -44.22
CA ARG A 50 20.23 -3.14 -43.83
C ARG A 50 20.08 -3.25 -42.32
N MET A 51 21.14 -2.92 -41.58
CA MET A 51 21.12 -2.89 -40.12
C MET A 51 20.11 -1.85 -39.60
N LEU A 52 20.15 -0.61 -40.12
CA LEU A 52 19.23 0.46 -39.74
C LEU A 52 17.78 0.12 -40.08
N LEU A 53 17.52 -0.48 -41.24
CA LEU A 53 16.18 -0.96 -41.61
C LEU A 53 15.65 -1.99 -40.61
N MET A 54 16.47 -2.98 -40.25
CA MET A 54 16.07 -4.03 -39.32
C MET A 54 15.87 -3.49 -37.91
N ALA A 55 16.77 -2.64 -37.41
CA ALA A 55 16.64 -1.99 -36.11
C ALA A 55 15.38 -1.11 -36.04
N GLY A 56 15.09 -0.34 -37.09
CA GLY A 56 13.89 0.48 -37.19
C GLY A 56 12.60 -0.35 -37.20
N LEU A 57 12.58 -1.49 -37.91
CA LEU A 57 11.43 -2.41 -37.90
C LEU A 57 11.22 -3.04 -36.52
N MET A 58 12.27 -3.47 -35.83
CA MET A 58 12.17 -4.01 -34.47
C MET A 58 11.61 -2.99 -33.48
N LEU A 59 12.05 -1.73 -33.57
CA LEU A 59 11.54 -0.66 -32.72
C LEU A 59 10.07 -0.33 -33.03
N ALA A 60 9.67 -0.36 -34.30
CA ALA A 60 8.28 -0.17 -34.71
C ALA A 60 7.39 -1.31 -34.17
N ASP A 61 7.83 -2.56 -34.27
CA ASP A 61 7.09 -3.72 -33.73
C ASP A 61 6.93 -3.62 -32.20
N LYS A 62 7.97 -3.20 -31.48
CA LYS A 62 7.92 -2.96 -30.03
C LYS A 62 6.95 -1.84 -29.67
N THR A 63 6.94 -0.77 -30.45
CA THR A 63 6.01 0.36 -30.26
C THR A 63 4.56 -0.10 -30.45
N ALA A 64 4.28 -0.85 -31.52
CA ALA A 64 2.96 -1.41 -31.76
C ALA A 64 2.50 -2.34 -30.62
N ALA A 65 3.40 -3.19 -30.12
CA ALA A 65 3.11 -4.06 -28.98
C ALA A 65 2.80 -3.26 -27.68
N VAL A 66 3.51 -2.15 -27.44
CA VAL A 66 3.24 -1.26 -26.31
C VAL A 66 1.91 -0.54 -26.47
N GLU A 67 1.60 -0.03 -27.66
CA GLU A 67 0.30 0.61 -27.95
C GLU A 67 -0.87 -0.34 -27.73
N ASP A 68 -0.76 -1.60 -28.15
CA ASP A 68 -1.80 -2.60 -27.92
C ASP A 68 -1.96 -2.94 -26.43
N LYS A 69 -0.85 -3.01 -25.68
CA LYS A 69 -0.89 -3.18 -24.22
C LYS A 69 -1.53 -1.99 -23.52
N ILE A 70 -1.29 -0.77 -24.00
CA ILE A 70 -1.96 0.44 -23.48
C ILE A 70 -3.47 0.31 -23.67
N LYS A 71 -3.94 -0.04 -24.88
CA LYS A 71 -5.38 -0.25 -25.15
C LYS A 71 -6.00 -1.31 -24.24
N GLU A 72 -5.30 -2.41 -23.99
CA GLU A 72 -5.77 -3.46 -23.08
C GLU A 72 -5.89 -2.95 -21.63
N VAL A 73 -4.87 -2.23 -21.16
CA VAL A 73 -4.85 -1.65 -19.81
C VAL A 73 -5.95 -0.60 -19.66
N GLU A 74 -6.16 0.26 -20.64
CA GLU A 74 -7.23 1.26 -20.65
C GLU A 74 -8.61 0.60 -20.61
N ALA A 75 -8.83 -0.47 -21.39
CA ALA A 75 -10.09 -1.20 -21.37
C ALA A 75 -10.36 -1.84 -20.00
N ARG A 76 -9.33 -2.41 -19.37
CA ARG A 76 -9.45 -2.98 -18.01
C ARG A 76 -9.69 -1.91 -16.96
N LEU A 77 -9.03 -0.75 -17.09
CA LEU A 77 -9.25 0.40 -16.20
C LEU A 77 -10.71 0.85 -16.27
N ALA A 78 -11.23 1.05 -17.49
CA ALA A 78 -12.63 1.45 -17.71
C ALA A 78 -13.62 0.43 -17.12
N ALA A 79 -13.37 -0.88 -17.28
CA ALA A 79 -14.21 -1.92 -16.68
C ALA A 79 -14.19 -1.88 -15.14
N THR A 80 -13.01 -1.69 -14.55
CA THR A 80 -12.83 -1.60 -13.09
C THR A 80 -13.50 -0.34 -12.53
N GLU A 81 -13.37 0.79 -13.23
CA GLU A 81 -14.04 2.05 -12.85
C GLU A 81 -15.56 1.93 -12.91
N ALA A 82 -16.09 1.23 -13.92
CA ALA A 82 -17.52 0.94 -14.01
C ALA A 82 -18.00 0.06 -12.84
N GLU A 83 -17.25 -0.98 -12.48
CA GLU A 83 -17.56 -1.83 -11.34
C GLU A 83 -17.52 -1.05 -10.01
N LEU A 84 -16.48 -0.23 -9.80
CA LEU A 84 -16.36 0.63 -8.62
C LEU A 84 -17.54 1.60 -8.52
N THR A 85 -17.96 2.16 -9.65
CA THR A 85 -19.12 3.06 -9.69
C THR A 85 -20.39 2.31 -9.33
N ALA A 86 -20.62 1.12 -9.91
CA ALA A 86 -21.77 0.28 -9.60
C ALA A 86 -21.81 -0.12 -8.11
N LEU A 87 -20.68 -0.47 -7.50
CA LEU A 87 -20.60 -0.80 -6.07
C LEU A 87 -20.83 0.42 -5.17
N ARG A 88 -20.37 1.61 -5.59
CA ARG A 88 -20.60 2.86 -4.85
C ARG A 88 -22.05 3.33 -4.92
N GLU A 89 -22.69 3.15 -6.07
CA GLU A 89 -24.09 3.50 -6.29
C GLU A 89 -25.06 2.43 -5.77
N ALA A 90 -24.58 1.20 -5.53
CA ALA A 90 -25.38 0.12 -5.00
C ALA A 90 -26.03 0.56 -3.66
N PRO A 91 -27.36 0.45 -3.54
CA PRO A 91 -28.04 0.81 -2.30
C PRO A 91 -27.51 -0.06 -1.16
N LYS A 92 -27.14 0.57 -0.04
CA LYS A 92 -26.68 -0.16 1.15
C LYS A 92 -27.76 -1.18 1.54
N PRO A 93 -27.40 -2.44 1.80
CA PRO A 93 -28.36 -3.41 2.29
C PRO A 93 -29.07 -2.88 3.54
N PRO A 94 -30.37 -3.20 3.72
CA PRO A 94 -31.09 -2.75 4.90
C PRO A 94 -30.32 -3.17 6.15
N PRO A 95 -30.25 -2.32 7.19
CA PRO A 95 -29.48 -2.63 8.39
C PRO A 95 -29.99 -3.96 8.97
N GLU A 96 -29.13 -4.99 8.95
CA GLU A 96 -29.39 -6.22 9.67
C GLU A 96 -29.47 -5.86 11.14
N ARG A 97 -30.69 -5.94 11.70
CA ARG A 97 -30.88 -5.80 13.15
C ARG A 97 -30.32 -7.06 13.79
N VAL A 98 -29.06 -7.00 14.17
CA VAL A 98 -28.47 -7.97 15.10
C VAL A 98 -29.12 -7.70 16.45
N GLU A 99 -30.09 -8.53 16.82
CA GLU A 99 -30.65 -8.51 18.17
C GLU A 99 -29.55 -8.95 19.14
N VAL A 100 -28.85 -7.98 19.70
CA VAL A 100 -27.92 -8.22 20.80
C VAL A 100 -28.76 -8.67 21.99
N PRO A 101 -28.54 -9.87 22.56
CA PRO A 101 -29.20 -10.27 23.78
C PRO A 101 -28.82 -9.29 24.88
N VAL A 102 -29.74 -8.38 25.24
CA VAL A 102 -29.56 -7.47 26.36
C VAL A 102 -29.70 -8.32 27.62
N VAL A 103 -28.68 -8.35 28.47
CA VAL A 103 -28.79 -8.98 29.79
C VAL A 103 -29.87 -8.21 30.57
N PRO A 104 -30.98 -8.85 30.97
CA PRO A 104 -32.05 -8.15 31.66
C PRO A 104 -31.58 -7.70 33.04
N ALA A 105 -32.05 -6.53 33.48
CA ALA A 105 -31.68 -5.96 34.78
C ALA A 105 -31.94 -6.92 35.96
N SER A 106 -32.94 -7.80 35.84
CA SER A 106 -33.21 -8.84 36.84
C SER A 106 -32.02 -9.79 37.06
N VAL A 107 -31.21 -10.06 36.03
CA VAL A 107 -30.01 -10.90 36.16
C VAL A 107 -28.91 -10.13 36.89
N THR A 108 -28.75 -8.82 36.64
CA THR A 108 -27.79 -8.01 37.41
C THR A 108 -28.22 -7.81 38.86
N ASP A 109 -29.52 -7.65 39.09
CA ASP A 109 -30.09 -7.46 40.44
C ASP A 109 -29.94 -8.75 41.27
N THR A 110 -30.25 -9.91 40.68
CA THR A 110 -30.07 -11.21 41.36
C THR A 110 -28.60 -11.53 41.64
N LEU A 111 -27.68 -11.16 40.75
CA LEU A 111 -26.24 -11.28 41.01
C LEU A 111 -25.79 -10.37 42.16
N ALA A 112 -26.32 -9.15 42.26
CA ALA A 112 -26.03 -8.25 43.37
C ALA A 112 -26.57 -8.78 44.71
N GLU A 113 -27.79 -9.33 44.72
CA GLU A 113 -28.37 -9.97 45.91
C GLU A 113 -27.55 -11.20 46.36
N LEU A 114 -27.11 -12.03 45.42
CA LEU A 114 -26.25 -13.17 45.70
C LEU A 114 -24.90 -12.73 46.28
N ALA A 115 -24.30 -11.67 45.75
CA ALA A 115 -23.07 -11.09 46.29
C ALA A 115 -23.27 -10.61 47.74
N ALA A 116 -24.35 -9.88 48.02
CA ALA A 116 -24.68 -9.42 49.38
C ALA A 116 -24.93 -10.60 50.36
N GLN A 117 -25.59 -11.67 49.90
CA GLN A 117 -25.76 -12.88 50.70
C GLN A 117 -24.41 -13.59 50.96
N ALA A 118 -23.53 -13.64 49.95
CA ALA A 118 -22.20 -14.23 50.10
C ALA A 118 -21.33 -13.43 51.09
N GLU A 119 -21.38 -12.10 51.04
CA GLU A 119 -20.70 -11.22 52.00
C GLU A 119 -21.23 -11.42 53.43
N SER A 120 -22.56 -11.48 53.60
CA SER A 120 -23.17 -11.74 54.90
C SER A 120 -22.78 -13.12 55.46
N LEU A 121 -22.75 -14.15 54.59
CA LEU A 121 -22.33 -15.49 55.00
C LEU A 121 -20.85 -15.49 55.37
N ALA A 122 -19.98 -14.85 54.59
CA ALA A 122 -18.56 -14.70 54.89
C ALA A 122 -18.33 -14.02 56.24
N ALA A 123 -19.02 -12.89 56.51
CA ALA A 123 -18.96 -12.22 57.81
C ALA A 123 -19.42 -13.13 58.96
N SER A 124 -20.48 -13.93 58.75
CA SER A 124 -20.96 -14.88 59.76
C SER A 124 -20.00 -16.05 60.01
N VAL A 125 -19.17 -16.40 59.00
CA VAL A 125 -18.13 -17.42 59.13
C VAL A 125 -16.92 -16.83 59.85
N GLU A 126 -16.50 -15.61 59.53
CA GLU A 126 -15.42 -14.90 60.22
C GLU A 126 -15.75 -14.64 61.70
N GLU A 127 -17.01 -14.29 62.01
CA GLU A 127 -17.48 -14.13 63.40
C GLU A 127 -17.46 -15.46 64.18
N LYS A 128 -17.77 -16.58 63.52
CA LYS A 128 -17.76 -17.93 64.14
C LYS A 128 -16.37 -18.55 64.17
N VAL A 129 -15.48 -18.14 63.27
CA VAL A 129 -14.08 -18.54 63.22
C VAL A 129 -13.28 -17.42 63.87
N THR A 130 -13.32 -17.35 65.20
CA THR A 130 -12.27 -16.64 65.95
C THR A 130 -11.00 -17.49 65.91
N PRO A 131 -9.90 -17.08 65.25
CA PRO A 131 -8.62 -17.73 65.45
C PRO A 131 -7.96 -17.13 66.71
N GLU A 132 -7.57 -17.99 67.66
CA GLU A 132 -6.56 -17.59 68.64
C GLU A 132 -5.21 -17.38 67.90
N ALA A 133 -4.79 -16.11 67.76
CA ALA A 133 -3.41 -15.59 67.69
C ALA A 133 -2.50 -15.95 66.46
N PRO A 134 -1.42 -15.20 66.18
CA PRO A 134 -1.18 -14.60 64.86
C PRO A 134 -0.01 -15.22 64.06
N MET A 135 -0.01 -15.02 62.74
CA MET A 135 1.21 -15.01 61.92
C MET A 135 1.36 -13.65 61.25
N ALA A 136 2.21 -12.82 61.82
CA ALA A 136 2.83 -11.71 61.10
C ALA A 136 3.81 -12.30 60.08
N ILE A 137 3.66 -11.89 58.83
CA ILE A 137 4.78 -11.84 57.89
C ILE A 137 4.74 -10.45 57.29
N ASP A 138 5.70 -9.63 57.68
CA ASP A 138 6.01 -8.34 57.07
C ASP A 138 6.23 -8.51 55.57
N ALA A 139 5.57 -7.68 54.77
CA ALA A 139 6.00 -7.38 53.42
C ALA A 139 5.96 -5.85 53.27
N GLU A 140 7.14 -5.29 53.02
CA GLU A 140 7.41 -3.89 52.71
C GLU A 140 6.58 -3.38 51.51
N PRO A 141 6.43 -2.05 51.36
CA PRO A 141 5.59 -1.48 50.30
C PRO A 141 6.30 -1.53 48.95
N GLU A 142 5.83 -2.39 48.04
CA GLU A 142 6.17 -2.31 46.61
C GLU A 142 5.24 -1.33 45.90
N GLU A 143 5.85 -0.19 45.55
CA GLU A 143 5.64 0.74 44.43
C GLU A 143 4.23 1.09 43.91
N GLU A 144 4.00 2.41 43.87
CA GLU A 144 2.93 3.09 43.14
C GLU A 144 2.96 2.77 41.63
N GLY A 145 2.08 1.87 41.20
CA GLY A 145 1.66 1.76 39.80
C GLY A 145 0.65 2.85 39.45
N VAL A 146 1.15 4.00 39.00
CA VAL A 146 0.35 5.08 38.39
C VAL A 146 -0.52 4.53 37.26
N VAL A 147 -1.83 4.71 37.40
CA VAL A 147 -2.82 4.56 36.34
C VAL A 147 -2.49 5.57 35.24
N THR A 148 -1.89 5.11 34.15
CA THR A 148 -1.77 5.94 32.94
C THR A 148 -3.14 5.98 32.28
N GLN A 149 -3.82 7.12 32.43
CA GLN A 149 -4.96 7.49 31.61
C GLN A 149 -4.54 7.48 30.14
N MET A 150 -5.08 6.54 29.39
CA MET A 150 -4.99 6.55 27.93
C MET A 150 -5.86 7.69 27.42
N SER A 151 -5.26 8.88 27.30
CA SER A 151 -5.84 9.99 26.54
C SER A 151 -5.81 9.64 25.04
N PRO A 152 -6.84 10.04 24.27
CA PRO A 152 -6.91 9.75 22.85
C PRO A 152 -5.89 10.61 22.07
N GLU A 153 -5.14 10.00 21.16
CA GLU A 153 -4.21 10.71 20.28
C GLU A 153 -4.98 11.61 19.28
N PRO A 154 -4.44 12.79 18.95
CA PRO A 154 -4.98 13.63 17.88
C PRO A 154 -4.63 13.06 16.51
N PHE A 155 -5.62 13.11 15.63
CA PHE A 155 -5.56 12.78 14.21
C PHE A 155 -4.66 13.82 13.52
N ASP A 156 -3.42 13.46 13.19
CA ASP A 156 -2.52 14.33 12.44
C ASP A 156 -2.77 14.19 10.93
N SER A 157 -3.31 15.24 10.36
CA SER A 157 -3.48 15.43 8.92
C SER A 157 -2.26 16.16 8.37
N GLU A 158 -1.18 15.43 8.07
CA GLU A 158 -0.05 15.97 7.30
C GLU A 158 -0.02 15.43 5.87
N LYS A 159 -0.35 16.38 4.99
CA LYS A 159 -0.08 16.55 3.56
C LYS A 159 0.98 15.65 2.93
N GLU A 160 0.59 15.18 1.74
CA GLU A 160 1.42 15.00 0.56
C GLU A 160 2.46 16.13 0.35
N THR A 161 3.72 15.75 0.12
CA THR A 161 4.52 16.23 -1.02
C THR A 161 5.56 15.18 -1.42
N PRO A 162 5.74 14.87 -2.73
CA PRO A 162 6.75 13.93 -3.20
C PRO A 162 8.14 14.59 -3.39
N PRO A 163 9.23 13.80 -3.40
CA PRO A 163 10.60 14.32 -3.49
C PRO A 163 10.96 14.76 -4.91
N GLN A 164 11.60 15.93 -5.02
CA GLN A 164 12.36 16.32 -6.21
C GLN A 164 13.83 15.95 -6.00
N GLY A 165 14.34 15.12 -6.90
CA GLY A 165 15.75 14.85 -7.15
C GLY A 165 15.99 14.82 -8.65
#